data_AF-A0A7J8QC55-F1
#
_entry.id   AF-A0A7J8QC55-F1
#
_cell.length_a   1.000
_cell.length_b   1.000
_cell.length_c   1.000
_cell.angle_alpha   90.00
_cell.angle_beta   90.00
_cell.angle_gamma   90.00
#
_symmetry.space_group_name_H-M   'P 1'
#
loop_
_entity.id
_entity.type
_entity.pdbx_description
1 polymer ?
#
loop_
_entity_poly.entity_id
_entity_poly.type
_entity_poly.pdbx_seq_one_letter_code
_entity_poly.pdbx_strand_id
1 'polypeptide(L)'
;TKLSLTRWSADWKSATLLYEQAANGFRVSKDYEKAKLAFEKASKGQEMLASPWDAAKHMESAAALAKELRNWTEVIDFYRRASELYMQCDRPQPASDSLAKAARALEDALPDDAVQLYTDACVILEDDGKEQMAFDLFRAAASVYVKLEKFTDAATFLLRLGLAADKCNARNSQC
;
A
#
# COMPACT_ATOMS: atom_id res chain seq x y z
N THR A 1 2.63 -6.12 -48.70
CA THR A 1 2.29 -6.25 -47.26
C THR A 1 0.87 -5.76 -47.05
N LYS A 2 -0.08 -6.70 -46.89
CA LYS A 2 -1.51 -6.39 -46.79
C LYS A 2 -1.79 -5.86 -45.37
N LEU A 3 -1.93 -4.54 -45.22
CA LEU A 3 -2.34 -3.93 -43.96
C LEU A 3 -3.81 -4.30 -43.71
N SER A 4 -4.08 -5.17 -42.73
CA SER A 4 -5.45 -5.50 -42.34
C SER A 4 -6.01 -4.36 -41.47
N LEU A 5 -6.96 -3.61 -42.02
CA LEU A 5 -7.70 -2.51 -41.38
C LEU A 5 -8.42 -2.88 -40.07
N THR A 6 -8.53 -4.16 -39.72
CA THR A 6 -9.40 -4.69 -38.65
C THR A 6 -8.68 -5.39 -37.50
N ARG A 7 -7.34 -5.34 -37.42
CA ARG A 7 -6.60 -5.92 -36.28
C ARG A 7 -5.88 -4.82 -35.48
N TRP A 8 -6.68 -3.96 -34.85
CA TRP A 8 -6.19 -2.96 -33.90
C TRP A 8 -5.99 -3.64 -32.55
N SER A 9 -4.74 -3.85 -32.14
CA SER A 9 -4.41 -4.18 -30.76
C SER A 9 -4.02 -2.89 -30.04
N ALA A 10 -4.61 -2.65 -28.87
CA ALA A 10 -4.22 -1.51 -28.05
C ALA A 10 -2.74 -1.65 -27.64
N ASP A 11 -1.92 -0.65 -27.97
CA ASP A 11 -0.53 -0.57 -27.55
C ASP A 11 -0.44 -0.05 -26.11
N TRP A 12 -0.76 -0.92 -25.17
CA TRP A 12 -0.70 -0.62 -23.74
C TRP A 12 0.72 -0.30 -23.29
N LYS A 13 1.75 -0.90 -23.91
CA LYS A 13 3.14 -0.70 -23.51
C LYS A 13 3.59 0.74 -23.75
N SER A 14 3.36 1.26 -24.96
CA SER A 14 3.69 2.65 -25.27
C SER A 14 2.82 3.62 -24.48
N ALA A 15 1.52 3.31 -24.33
CA ALA A 15 0.60 4.15 -23.56
C ALA A 15 1.03 4.29 -22.09
N THR A 16 1.34 3.18 -21.41
CA THR A 16 1.78 3.18 -20.01
C THR A 16 3.03 4.02 -19.81
N LEU A 17 4.03 3.87 -20.70
CA LEU A 17 5.27 4.64 -20.63
C LEU A 17 5.00 6.15 -20.77
N LEU A 18 4.13 6.54 -21.71
CA LEU A 18 3.75 7.94 -21.89
C LEU A 18 2.98 8.48 -20.68
N TYR A 19 2.10 7.69 -20.08
CA TYR A 19 1.39 8.08 -18.86
C TYR A 19 2.35 8.27 -17.68
N GLU A 20 3.34 7.39 -17.51
CA GLU A 20 4.36 7.54 -16.48
C GLU A 20 5.21 8.81 -16.68
N GLN A 21 5.62 9.09 -17.91
CA GLN A 21 6.35 10.32 -18.25
C GLN A 21 5.51 11.56 -17.97
N ALA A 22 4.24 11.55 -18.36
CA ALA A 22 3.31 12.64 -18.08
C ALA A 22 3.09 12.84 -16.57
N ALA A 23 2.92 11.76 -15.82
CA ALA A 23 2.74 11.80 -14.37
C ALA A 23 3.95 12.45 -13.68
N ASN A 24 5.16 12.09 -14.11
CA ASN A 24 6.40 12.71 -13.62
C ASN A 24 6.48 14.20 -13.98
N GLY A 25 6.10 14.60 -15.19
CA GLY A 25 6.04 16.01 -15.60
C GLY A 25 5.05 16.84 -14.79
N PHE A 26 3.85 16.30 -14.55
CA PHE A 26 2.83 16.96 -13.71
C PHE A 26 3.27 17.06 -12.26
N ARG A 27 3.93 16.03 -11.73
CA ARG A 27 4.52 16.04 -10.38
C ARG A 27 5.55 17.16 -10.21
N VAL A 28 6.43 17.36 -11.18
CA VAL A 28 7.40 18.48 -11.18
C VAL A 28 6.69 19.84 -11.23
N SER A 29 5.58 19.91 -11.98
CA SER A 29 4.76 21.11 -12.11
C SER A 29 3.83 21.35 -10.90
N LYS A 30 3.87 20.49 -9.88
CA LYS A 30 2.97 20.48 -8.70
C LYS A 30 1.48 20.34 -9.02
N ASP A 31 1.15 19.87 -10.22
CA ASP A 31 -0.23 19.52 -10.60
C ASP A 31 -0.51 18.08 -10.15
N TYR A 32 -0.71 17.91 -8.85
CA TYR A 32 -0.82 16.59 -8.23
C TYR A 32 -2.07 15.83 -8.66
N GLU A 33 -3.18 16.51 -8.98
CA GLU A 33 -4.40 15.87 -9.49
C GLU A 33 -4.16 15.19 -10.84
N LYS A 34 -3.53 15.90 -11.80
CA LYS A 34 -3.24 15.31 -13.10
C LYS A 34 -2.15 14.24 -13.01
N ALA A 35 -1.16 14.43 -12.15
CA ALA A 35 -0.13 13.43 -11.90
C ALA A 35 -0.73 12.12 -11.37
N LYS A 36 -1.66 12.20 -10.42
CA LYS A 36 -2.37 11.06 -9.83
C LYS A 36 -3.17 10.29 -10.89
N LEU A 37 -4.01 11.01 -11.65
CA LEU A 37 -4.80 10.42 -12.75
C LEU A 37 -3.93 9.76 -13.83
N ALA A 38 -2.75 10.32 -14.10
CA ALA A 38 -1.81 9.73 -15.04
C ALA A 38 -1.22 8.42 -14.49
N PHE A 39 -0.85 8.35 -13.21
CA PHE A 39 -0.40 7.10 -12.59
C PHE A 39 -1.50 6.03 -12.50
N GLU A 40 -2.75 6.41 -12.27
CA GLU A 40 -3.89 5.48 -12.32
C GLU A 40 -4.02 4.84 -13.71
N LYS A 41 -3.92 5.65 -14.77
CA LYS A 41 -3.95 5.17 -16.15
C LYS A 41 -2.73 4.30 -16.46
N ALA A 42 -1.55 4.65 -15.96
CA ALA A 42 -0.34 3.83 -16.09
C ALA A 42 -0.51 2.46 -15.40
N SER A 43 -1.05 2.43 -14.18
CA SER A 43 -1.34 1.19 -13.45
C SER A 43 -2.29 0.29 -14.23
N LYS A 44 -3.40 0.85 -14.72
CA LYS A 44 -4.36 0.10 -15.55
C LYS A 44 -3.70 -0.46 -16.80
N GLY A 45 -2.81 0.31 -17.43
CA GLY A 45 -2.02 -0.18 -18.56
C GLY A 45 -1.10 -1.35 -18.19
N GLN A 46 -0.44 -1.32 -17.03
CA GLN A 46 0.37 -2.44 -16.53
C GLN A 46 -0.48 -3.69 -16.22
N GLU A 47 -1.68 -3.53 -15.65
CA GLU A 47 -2.62 -4.64 -15.43
C GLU A 47 -3.00 -5.30 -16.77
N MET A 48 -3.28 -4.49 -17.81
CA MET A 48 -3.57 -5.01 -19.16
C MET A 48 -2.37 -5.71 -19.82
N LEU A 49 -1.15 -5.38 -19.40
CA LEU A 49 0.10 -6.03 -19.82
C LEU A 49 0.46 -7.26 -18.96
N ALA A 50 -0.40 -7.63 -18.01
CA ALA A 50 -0.17 -8.70 -17.05
C ALA A 50 1.09 -8.49 -16.18
N SER A 51 1.40 -7.24 -15.83
CA SER A 51 2.42 -6.89 -14.83
C SER A 51 1.78 -6.30 -13.56
N PRO A 52 1.16 -7.11 -12.70
CA PRO A 52 0.54 -6.63 -11.45
C PRO A 52 1.55 -5.97 -10.49
N TRP A 53 2.81 -6.40 -10.52
CA TRP A 53 3.88 -5.81 -9.70
C TRP A 53 4.15 -4.35 -10.06
N ASP A 54 4.26 -4.03 -11.35
CA ASP A 54 4.49 -2.65 -11.78
C ASP A 54 3.22 -1.80 -11.66
N ALA A 55 2.04 -2.42 -11.81
CA ALA A 55 0.77 -1.78 -11.50
C ALA A 55 0.71 -1.32 -10.03
N ALA A 56 1.08 -2.20 -9.09
CA ALA A 56 1.10 -1.88 -7.66
C ALA A 56 2.01 -0.68 -7.35
N LYS A 57 3.19 -0.59 -7.98
CA LYS A 57 4.09 0.56 -7.81
C LYS A 57 3.50 1.87 -8.32
N HIS A 58 2.78 1.83 -9.44
CA HIS A 58 2.08 3.03 -9.94
C HIS A 58 0.94 3.42 -9.00
N MET A 59 0.22 2.46 -8.40
CA MET A 59 -0.77 2.75 -7.34
C MET A 59 -0.14 3.38 -6.10
N GLU A 60 1.00 2.89 -5.61
CA GLU A 60 1.71 3.53 -4.49
C GLU A 60 2.17 4.96 -4.84
N SER A 61 2.56 5.19 -6.10
CA SER A 61 2.93 6.52 -6.60
C SER A 61 1.72 7.46 -6.67
N ALA A 62 0.54 6.96 -7.07
CA ALA A 62 -0.71 7.71 -7.03
C ALA A 62 -1.12 8.04 -5.59
N ALA A 63 -0.98 7.09 -4.66
CA ALA A 63 -1.26 7.28 -3.24
C ALA A 63 -0.39 8.39 -2.63
N ALA A 64 0.90 8.42 -2.96
CA ALA A 64 1.81 9.47 -2.51
C ALA A 64 1.37 10.87 -2.98
N LEU A 65 0.79 10.98 -4.19
CA LEU A 65 0.26 12.25 -4.70
C LEU A 65 -1.09 12.61 -4.08
N ALA A 66 -1.96 11.63 -3.82
CA ALA A 66 -3.21 11.83 -3.09
C ALA A 66 -2.95 12.36 -1.67
N LYS A 67 -1.86 11.93 -1.04
CA LYS A 67 -1.39 12.45 0.25
C LYS A 67 -1.02 13.93 0.19
N GLU A 68 -0.34 14.39 -0.86
CA GLU A 68 -0.02 15.81 -1.06
C GLU A 68 -1.29 16.67 -1.21
N LEU A 69 -2.35 16.10 -1.79
CA LEU A 69 -3.68 16.71 -1.89
C LEU A 69 -4.50 16.62 -0.59
N ARG A 70 -3.99 15.94 0.45
CA ARG A 70 -4.70 15.60 1.71
C ARG A 70 -6.01 14.85 1.48
N ASN A 71 -6.12 14.11 0.37
CA ASN A 71 -7.28 13.29 0.08
C ASN A 71 -7.10 11.90 0.70
N TRP A 72 -7.37 11.79 2.00
CA TRP A 72 -7.08 10.60 2.78
C TRP A 72 -7.86 9.36 2.33
N THR A 73 -9.10 9.51 1.87
CA THR A 73 -9.91 8.38 1.38
C THR A 73 -9.26 7.74 0.16
N GLU A 74 -8.79 8.56 -0.79
CA GLU A 74 -8.08 8.04 -1.96
C GLU A 74 -6.72 7.43 -1.61
N VAL A 75 -6.01 7.96 -0.61
CA VAL A 75 -4.77 7.34 -0.12
C VAL A 75 -5.02 5.92 0.35
N ILE A 76 -6.09 5.68 1.12
CA ILE A 76 -6.49 4.34 1.57
C ILE A 76 -6.78 3.46 0.36
N ASP A 77 -7.62 3.93 -0.56
CA ASP A 77 -8.07 3.13 -1.71
C ASP A 77 -6.90 2.72 -2.61
N PHE A 78 -5.96 3.64 -2.91
CA PHE A 78 -4.79 3.33 -3.72
C PHE A 78 -3.83 2.35 -3.05
N TYR A 79 -3.57 2.51 -1.74
CA TYR A 79 -2.69 1.57 -1.04
C TYR A 79 -3.33 0.19 -0.84
N ARG A 80 -4.65 0.12 -0.60
CA ARG A 80 -5.38 -1.15 -0.60
C ARG A 80 -5.28 -1.84 -1.96
N ARG A 81 -5.49 -1.09 -3.06
CA ARG A 81 -5.33 -1.63 -4.40
C ARG A 81 -3.91 -2.11 -4.68
N ALA A 82 -2.90 -1.37 -4.23
CA ALA A 82 -1.51 -1.79 -4.32
C ALA A 82 -1.24 -3.09 -3.53
N SER A 83 -1.79 -3.19 -2.32
CA SER A 83 -1.71 -4.40 -1.49
C SER A 83 -2.32 -5.62 -2.19
N GLU A 84 -3.53 -5.49 -2.73
CA GLU A 84 -4.19 -6.55 -3.51
C GLU A 84 -3.34 -7.00 -4.71
N LEU A 85 -2.74 -6.07 -5.44
CA LEU A 85 -1.89 -6.37 -6.60
C LEU A 85 -0.59 -7.09 -6.17
N TYR A 86 0.00 -6.71 -5.04
CA TYR A 86 1.15 -7.42 -4.47
C TYR A 86 0.78 -8.83 -4.00
N MET A 87 -0.42 -9.02 -3.41
CA MET A 87 -0.92 -10.34 -3.05
C MET A 87 -1.14 -11.23 -4.28
N GLN A 88 -1.63 -10.68 -5.40
CA GLN A 88 -1.73 -11.42 -6.67
C GLN A 88 -0.37 -11.88 -7.23
N CYS A 89 0.73 -11.26 -6.79
CA CYS A 89 2.09 -11.66 -7.15
C CYS A 89 2.69 -12.69 -6.18
N ASP A 90 1.92 -13.18 -5.20
CA ASP A 90 2.40 -13.97 -4.05
C ASP A 90 3.52 -13.24 -3.29
N ARG A 91 3.35 -11.92 -3.12
CA ARG A 91 4.29 -11.04 -2.39
C ARG A 91 3.60 -10.40 -1.18
N PRO A 92 3.37 -11.18 -0.10
CA PRO A 92 2.68 -10.68 1.10
C PRO A 92 3.47 -9.60 1.85
N GLN A 93 4.81 -9.66 1.84
CA GLN A 93 5.61 -8.63 2.49
C GLN A 93 5.41 -7.22 1.88
N PRO A 94 5.59 -7.01 0.56
CA PRO A 94 5.23 -5.75 -0.10
C PRO A 94 3.77 -5.34 0.09
N ALA A 95 2.84 -6.30 0.16
CA ALA A 95 1.43 -6.04 0.39
C ALA A 95 1.15 -5.49 1.81
N SER A 96 1.83 -6.03 2.82
CA SER A 96 1.78 -5.51 4.19
C SER A 96 2.46 -4.14 4.29
N ASP A 97 3.64 -3.99 3.67
CA ASP A 97 4.39 -2.73 3.68
C ASP A 97 3.61 -1.57 3.04
N SER A 98 2.82 -1.83 1.99
CA SER A 98 2.00 -0.80 1.35
C SER A 98 0.85 -0.34 2.27
N LEU A 99 0.19 -1.26 2.97
CA LEU A 99 -0.82 -0.91 3.98
C LEU A 99 -0.22 -0.17 5.18
N ALA A 100 0.97 -0.57 5.63
CA ALA A 100 1.70 0.12 6.70
C ALA A 100 2.07 1.56 6.31
N LYS A 101 2.46 1.80 5.04
CA LYS A 101 2.70 3.17 4.53
C LYS A 101 1.42 4.00 4.55
N ALA A 102 0.29 3.41 4.19
CA ALA A 102 -1.01 4.07 4.29
C ALA A 102 -1.31 4.44 5.74
N ALA A 103 -1.25 3.48 6.66
CA ALA A 103 -1.51 3.70 8.08
C ALA A 103 -0.67 4.85 8.66
N ARG A 104 0.65 4.86 8.39
CA ARG A 104 1.56 5.95 8.79
C ARG A 104 1.16 7.32 8.27
N ALA A 105 0.60 7.39 7.06
CA ALA A 105 0.15 8.65 6.48
C ALA A 105 -1.14 9.16 7.13
N LEU A 106 -1.94 8.27 7.73
CA LEU A 106 -3.23 8.57 8.33
C LEU A 106 -3.19 8.76 9.85
N GLU A 107 -2.11 8.41 10.55
CA GLU A 107 -2.05 8.44 12.03
C GLU A 107 -2.53 9.75 12.65
N ASP A 108 -2.19 10.90 12.06
CA ASP A 108 -2.56 12.21 12.60
C ASP A 108 -3.95 12.69 12.14
N ALA A 109 -4.43 12.21 10.98
CA ALA A 109 -5.65 12.71 10.35
C ALA A 109 -6.87 11.83 10.61
N LEU A 110 -6.70 10.50 10.54
CA LEU A 110 -7.73 9.48 10.64
C LEU A 110 -7.15 8.28 11.43
N PRO A 111 -6.98 8.42 12.75
CA PRO A 111 -6.27 7.43 13.57
C PRO A 111 -7.01 6.10 13.68
N ASP A 112 -8.35 6.09 13.66
CA ASP A 112 -9.13 4.85 13.65
C ASP A 112 -8.91 4.04 12.35
N ASP A 113 -8.85 4.70 11.19
CA ASP A 113 -8.56 4.05 9.91
C ASP A 113 -7.11 3.56 9.84
N ALA A 114 -6.17 4.34 10.39
CA ALA A 114 -4.76 3.95 10.47
C ALA A 114 -4.57 2.65 11.25
N VAL A 115 -5.29 2.49 12.36
CA VAL A 115 -5.30 1.26 13.16
C VAL A 115 -5.84 0.07 12.38
N GLN A 116 -6.94 0.25 11.64
CA GLN A 116 -7.49 -0.83 10.79
C GLN A 116 -6.46 -1.27 9.75
N LEU A 117 -5.81 -0.32 9.08
CA LEU A 117 -4.76 -0.62 8.10
C LEU A 117 -3.55 -1.33 8.70
N TYR A 118 -3.11 -0.94 9.91
CA TYR A 118 -2.06 -1.70 10.61
C TYR A 118 -2.51 -3.11 10.97
N THR A 119 -3.77 -3.29 11.36
CA THR A 119 -4.34 -4.60 11.67
C THR A 119 -4.33 -5.50 10.44
N ASP A 120 -4.82 -4.99 9.30
CA ASP A 120 -4.82 -5.69 8.02
C ASP A 120 -3.38 -6.05 7.60
N ALA A 121 -2.43 -5.13 7.76
CA ALA A 121 -1.02 -5.36 7.47
C ALA A 121 -0.40 -6.47 8.34
N CYS A 122 -0.74 -6.53 9.63
CA CYS A 122 -0.33 -7.61 10.53
C CYS A 122 -0.89 -8.96 10.08
N VAL A 123 -2.19 -9.02 9.74
CA VAL A 123 -2.87 -10.25 9.33
C VAL A 123 -2.19 -10.86 8.10
N ILE A 124 -1.82 -10.05 7.10
CA ILE A 124 -1.10 -10.53 5.90
C ILE A 124 0.21 -11.24 6.25
N LEU A 125 0.96 -10.73 7.24
CA LEU A 125 2.25 -11.31 7.65
C LEU A 125 2.08 -12.53 8.57
N GLU A 126 1.05 -12.52 9.42
CA GLU A 126 0.69 -13.67 10.25
C GLU A 126 0.27 -14.86 9.36
N ASP A 127 -0.55 -14.62 8.34
CA ASP A 127 -1.01 -15.65 7.40
C ASP A 127 0.15 -16.24 6.56
N ASP A 128 1.17 -15.45 6.24
CA ASP A 128 2.39 -15.91 5.55
C ASP A 128 3.40 -16.58 6.51
N GLY A 129 3.09 -16.68 7.82
CA GLY A 129 3.98 -17.24 8.84
C GLY A 129 5.22 -16.39 9.12
N LYS A 130 5.24 -15.13 8.68
CA LYS A 130 6.32 -14.15 8.90
C LYS A 130 5.99 -13.20 10.05
N GLU A 131 5.46 -13.77 11.14
CA GLU A 131 5.01 -13.04 12.33
C GLU A 131 6.09 -12.12 12.92
N GLN A 132 7.38 -12.48 12.79
CA GLN A 132 8.51 -11.63 13.19
C GLN A 132 8.51 -10.25 12.51
N MET A 133 8.10 -10.20 11.25
CA MET A 133 8.10 -8.97 10.46
C MET A 133 6.95 -8.03 10.86
N ALA A 134 5.93 -8.57 11.54
CA ALA A 134 4.80 -7.78 12.06
C ALA A 134 5.11 -7.06 13.38
N PHE A 135 6.28 -7.29 14.01
CA PHE A 135 6.59 -6.72 15.33
C PHE A 135 6.52 -5.20 15.36
N ASP A 136 7.11 -4.56 14.36
CA ASP A 136 7.10 -3.10 14.25
C ASP A 136 5.70 -2.55 13.95
N LEU A 137 4.86 -3.33 13.25
CA LEU A 137 3.47 -2.98 13.00
C LEU A 137 2.63 -3.05 14.28
N PHE A 138 2.82 -4.08 15.12
CA PHE A 138 2.15 -4.15 16.42
C PHE A 138 2.50 -2.96 17.31
N ARG A 139 3.78 -2.57 17.35
CA ARG A 139 4.23 -1.40 18.11
C ARG A 139 3.63 -0.10 17.56
N ALA A 140 3.59 0.05 16.24
CA ALA A 140 2.99 1.21 15.61
C ALA A 140 1.48 1.32 15.92
N ALA A 141 0.72 0.24 15.75
CA ALA A 141 -0.70 0.19 16.09
C ALA A 141 -0.95 0.51 17.57
N ALA A 142 -0.18 -0.11 18.48
CA ALA A 142 -0.29 0.16 19.91
C ALA A 142 -0.01 1.64 20.24
N SER A 143 0.99 2.27 19.58
CA SER A 143 1.28 3.69 19.75
C SER A 143 0.10 4.57 19.35
N VAL A 144 -0.60 4.26 18.25
CA VAL A 144 -1.79 5.00 17.83
C VAL A 144 -2.91 4.84 18.86
N TYR A 145 -3.16 3.63 19.37
CA TYR A 145 -4.16 3.41 20.42
C TYR A 145 -3.85 4.16 21.73
N VAL A 146 -2.58 4.24 22.11
CA VAL A 146 -2.16 5.03 23.29
C VAL A 146 -2.45 6.51 23.08
N LYS A 147 -2.19 7.06 21.89
CA LYS A 147 -2.55 8.46 21.55
C LYS A 147 -4.06 8.70 21.61
N LEU A 148 -4.87 7.68 21.32
CA LEU A 148 -6.33 7.73 21.42
C LEU A 148 -6.88 7.42 22.82
N GLU A 149 -6.01 7.23 23.82
CA GLU A 149 -6.38 6.83 25.20
C GLU A 149 -7.14 5.49 25.27
N LYS A 150 -7.07 4.67 24.22
CA LYS A 150 -7.67 3.33 24.13
C LYS A 150 -6.69 2.28 24.68
N PHE A 151 -6.40 2.36 25.98
CA PHE A 151 -5.35 1.56 26.60
C PHE A 151 -5.59 0.05 26.56
N THR A 152 -6.86 -0.39 26.59
CA THR A 152 -7.23 -1.81 26.49
C THR A 152 -6.86 -2.41 25.13
N ASP A 153 -7.09 -1.64 24.06
CA ASP A 153 -6.80 -2.07 22.70
C ASP A 153 -5.29 -2.05 22.45
N ALA A 154 -4.59 -1.03 22.95
CA ALA A 154 -3.13 -0.97 22.94
C ALA A 154 -2.50 -2.20 23.65
N ALA A 155 -3.00 -2.54 24.84
CA ALA A 155 -2.54 -3.72 25.57
C ALA A 155 -2.79 -5.02 24.78
N THR A 156 -3.92 -5.12 24.08
CA THR A 156 -4.23 -6.29 23.23
C THR A 156 -3.20 -6.45 22.10
N PHE A 157 -2.79 -5.36 21.45
CA PHE A 157 -1.74 -5.40 20.42
C PHE A 157 -0.37 -5.80 20.98
N LEU A 158 -0.02 -5.30 22.17
CA LEU A 158 1.23 -5.69 22.84
C LEU A 158 1.23 -7.16 23.30
N LEU A 159 0.08 -7.68 23.72
CA LEU A 159 -0.07 -9.11 24.02
C LEU A 159 0.11 -9.97 22.75
N ARG A 160 -0.46 -9.54 21.61
CA ARG A 160 -0.22 -10.21 20.31
C ARG A 160 1.26 -10.22 19.94
N LEU A 161 1.96 -9.09 20.12
CA LEU A 161 3.41 -9.00 19.95
C LEU A 161 4.15 -10.02 20.83
N GLY A 162 3.81 -10.10 22.12
CA GLY A 162 4.43 -11.05 23.05
C GLY A 162 4.24 -12.51 22.64
N LEU A 163 3.03 -12.88 22.20
CA LEU A 163 2.71 -14.22 21.69
C LEU A 163 3.49 -14.53 20.41
N ALA A 164 3.54 -13.60 19.47
CA ALA A 164 4.30 -13.74 18.22
C ALA A 164 5.81 -13.87 18.50
N ALA A 165 6.34 -13.08 19.44
CA ALA A 165 7.74 -13.16 19.87
C ALA A 165 8.08 -14.50 20.52
N ASP A 166 7.19 -15.07 21.33
CA ASP A 166 7.38 -16.39 21.93
C ASP A 166 7.39 -17.52 20.87
N LYS A 167 6.42 -17.51 19.94
CA LYS A 167 6.38 -18.45 18.80
C LYS A 167 7.67 -18.42 17.98
N CYS A 168 8.21 -17.22 17.79
CA CYS A 168 9.41 -16.95 17.01
C CYS A 168 10.71 -17.22 17.78
N ASN A 169 10.64 -17.67 19.04
CA ASN A 169 11.77 -17.79 19.98
C ASN A 169 12.59 -16.49 20.12
N ALA A 170 11.96 -15.35 19.87
CA ALA A 170 12.55 -14.02 19.88
C ALA A 170 12.35 -13.36 21.25
N ARG A 171 12.80 -14.03 22.32
CA ARG A 171 12.59 -13.58 23.72
C ARG A 171 13.07 -12.15 24.00
N ASN A 172 14.14 -11.70 23.34
CA ASN A 172 14.65 -10.33 23.48
C ASN A 172 13.70 -9.26 22.90
N SER A 173 12.71 -9.66 22.09
CA SER A 173 11.73 -8.75 21.48
C SER A 173 10.43 -8.62 22.28
N GLN A 174 10.32 -9.33 23.42
CA GLN A 174 9.15 -9.35 24.30
C GLN A 174 9.04 -8.11 25.21
N CYS A 175 10.11 -7.31 25.31
CA CYS A 175 10.20 -6.13 26.17
C CYS A 175 10.34 -4.85 25.35
#